data_AF-A0A5N7C7G6-F1
#
_entry.id   AF-A0A5N7C7G6-F1
#
_cell.length_a   1.000
_cell.length_b   1.000
_cell.length_c   1.000
_cell.angle_alpha   90.00
_cell.angle_beta   90.00
_cell.angle_gamma   90.00
#
_symmetry.space_group_name_H-M   'P 1'
#
loop_
_entity.id
_entity.type
_entity.pdbx_description
1 polymer ?
#
loop_
_entity_poly.entity_id
_entity_poly.type
_entity_poly.pdbx_seq_one_letter_code
_entity_poly.pdbx_strand_id
1 'polypeptide(L)'
;MHPGIRSSYTVAWICTLEEAYICACRMLNKEFTGPEMMDDHYDNTYIYERIVKHYVVITCLPTGWDGTNSAARVARDMVRTFPNLRFALMGVLPEILRLYSDKTRPERVAEHLQQVDQLYMADCHHVGGENCNQCYSHSVVERPERQNHCVIYVHYRTITSRNSVLKDAFVGVPYANDPELDILCFEMEAAGLMNNIPCPVLRRVCNYCDSHKNEIWHNYTSLTTSTYARELLLVLRPQRVEAMPFWAGQVVQGLQQG
;
A
#
# COMPACT_ATOMS: atom_id res chain seq x y z
N MET A 1 -29.85 -8.53 2.26
CA MET A 1 -29.47 -9.03 3.59
C MET A 1 -28.11 -8.47 3.92
N HIS A 2 -28.04 -7.63 4.94
CA HIS A 2 -26.80 -7.07 5.48
C HIS A 2 -26.39 -7.94 6.67
N PRO A 3 -25.16 -8.46 6.73
CA PRO A 3 -24.68 -9.09 7.94
C PRO A 3 -24.27 -8.02 8.94
N GLY A 4 -25.17 -7.69 9.86
CA GLY A 4 -24.86 -6.91 11.07
C GLY A 4 -24.01 -7.69 12.09
N ILE A 5 -23.17 -8.64 11.63
CA ILE A 5 -22.41 -9.57 12.47
C ILE A 5 -20.95 -9.61 12.00
N ARG A 6 -20.03 -9.32 12.91
CA ARG A 6 -18.57 -9.25 12.68
C ARG A 6 -17.96 -10.48 12.01
N SER A 7 -18.53 -11.66 12.23
CA SER A 7 -18.07 -12.93 11.63
C SER A 7 -18.38 -13.08 10.13
N SER A 8 -19.11 -12.17 9.50
CA SER A 8 -19.33 -12.24 8.05
C SER A 8 -18.21 -11.61 7.22
N TYR A 9 -17.38 -10.77 7.82
CA TYR A 9 -16.26 -10.10 7.17
C TYR A 9 -15.07 -11.06 7.03
N THR A 10 -14.61 -11.22 5.81
CA THR A 10 -13.56 -12.19 5.43
C THR A 10 -12.34 -11.52 4.81
N VAL A 11 -12.48 -10.29 4.34
CA VAL A 11 -11.39 -9.51 3.72
C VAL A 11 -11.21 -8.20 4.48
N ALA A 12 -9.98 -7.91 4.86
CA ALA A 12 -9.59 -6.57 5.32
C ALA A 12 -8.98 -5.77 4.16
N TRP A 13 -9.17 -4.46 4.16
CA TRP A 13 -8.44 -3.52 3.30
C TRP A 13 -7.88 -2.41 4.21
N ILE A 14 -6.56 -2.46 4.41
CA ILE A 14 -5.83 -1.52 5.27
C ILE A 14 -5.17 -0.46 4.39
N CYS A 15 -5.48 0.80 4.66
CA CYS A 15 -4.82 1.98 4.08
C CYS A 15 -3.80 2.51 5.09
N THR A 16 -2.66 3.03 4.62
CA THR A 16 -1.66 3.67 5.50
C THR A 16 -1.74 5.19 5.53
N LEU A 17 -2.50 5.80 4.62
CA LEU A 17 -2.59 7.24 4.45
C LEU A 17 -4.03 7.65 4.17
N GLU A 18 -4.36 8.88 4.55
CA GLU A 18 -5.71 9.44 4.45
C GLU A 18 -6.19 9.52 3.00
N GLU A 19 -5.31 9.89 2.05
CA GLU A 19 -5.66 9.94 0.62
C GLU A 19 -5.99 8.55 0.07
N ALA A 20 -5.29 7.51 0.53
CA ALA A 20 -5.57 6.13 0.16
C ALA A 20 -6.91 5.67 0.75
N TYR A 21 -7.20 6.03 2.00
CA TYR A 21 -8.48 5.75 2.65
C TYR A 21 -9.64 6.48 1.95
N ILE A 22 -9.52 7.78 1.66
CA ILE A 22 -10.51 8.56 0.90
C ILE A 22 -10.74 7.94 -0.48
N CYS A 23 -9.68 7.51 -1.17
CA CYS A 23 -9.81 6.82 -2.46
C CYS A 23 -10.53 5.47 -2.31
N ALA A 24 -10.21 4.67 -1.29
CA ALA A 24 -10.91 3.41 -1.01
C ALA A 24 -12.41 3.64 -0.73
N CYS A 25 -12.75 4.65 0.08
CA CYS A 25 -14.13 5.03 0.38
C CYS A 25 -14.92 5.49 -0.86
N ARG A 26 -14.27 6.19 -1.81
CA ARG A 26 -14.88 6.59 -3.09
C ARG A 26 -15.05 5.44 -4.08
N MET A 27 -14.41 4.30 -3.84
CA MET A 27 -14.52 3.09 -4.67
C MET A 27 -15.68 2.17 -4.23
N LEU A 28 -16.35 2.50 -3.11
CA LEU A 28 -17.52 1.78 -2.60
C LEU A 28 -18.77 2.15 -3.40
N ASN A 29 -19.71 1.22 -3.54
CA ASN A 29 -20.85 1.40 -4.42
C ASN A 29 -22.08 1.97 -3.68
N LYS A 30 -22.16 1.81 -2.35
CA LYS A 30 -23.19 2.39 -1.46
C LYS A 30 -22.65 2.57 -0.03
N GLU A 31 -23.34 3.39 0.77
CA GLU A 31 -23.21 3.34 2.22
C GLU A 31 -23.68 1.97 2.74
N PHE A 32 -22.82 1.29 3.49
CA PHE A 32 -23.08 -0.04 4.04
C PHE A 32 -23.00 0.02 5.56
N THR A 33 -24.14 -0.10 6.23
CA THR A 33 -24.18 -0.15 7.70
C THR A 33 -23.53 -1.44 8.19
N GLY A 34 -22.55 -1.30 9.07
CA GLY A 34 -21.81 -2.41 9.68
C GLY A 34 -22.55 -3.09 10.83
N PRO A 35 -21.87 -4.02 11.53
CA PRO A 35 -22.32 -4.50 12.83
C PRO A 35 -22.36 -3.35 13.85
N GLU A 36 -23.30 -3.41 14.79
CA GLU A 36 -23.24 -2.55 15.98
C GLU A 36 -21.98 -2.91 16.79
N MET A 37 -21.14 -1.90 16.99
CA MET A 37 -19.98 -1.97 17.86
C MET A 37 -20.43 -1.45 19.22
N MET A 38 -20.56 -2.34 20.20
CA MET A 38 -20.59 -1.89 21.60
C MET A 38 -19.22 -1.28 21.89
N ASP A 39 -19.26 -0.07 22.44
CA ASP A 39 -18.08 0.77 22.67
C ASP A 39 -17.11 0.12 23.68
N ASP A 40 -15.94 0.74 23.82
CA ASP A 40 -14.79 0.37 24.65
C ASP A 40 -13.73 -0.53 23.96
N HIS A 41 -12.53 0.07 23.79
CA HIS A 41 -11.19 -0.54 23.58
C HIS A 41 -10.63 -0.72 22.15
N TYR A 42 -11.26 -0.21 21.09
CA TYR A 42 -10.69 -0.28 19.74
C TYR A 42 -10.41 1.11 19.14
N ASP A 43 -9.15 1.52 19.12
CA ASP A 43 -8.67 2.81 18.54
C ASP A 43 -8.84 2.92 17.00
N ASN A 44 -9.43 1.91 16.34
CA ASN A 44 -9.51 1.83 14.88
C ASN A 44 -10.93 2.14 14.38
N THR A 45 -11.04 3.08 13.44
CA THR A 45 -12.28 3.36 12.71
C THR A 45 -12.48 2.37 11.56
N TYR A 46 -13.64 1.73 11.49
CA TYR A 46 -13.97 0.77 10.44
C TYR A 46 -15.09 1.28 9.52
N ILE A 47 -14.85 1.17 8.21
CA ILE A 47 -15.88 1.24 7.17
C ILE A 47 -16.13 -0.17 6.63
N TYR A 48 -17.35 -0.41 6.16
CA TYR A 48 -17.82 -1.70 5.71
C TYR A 48 -18.27 -1.60 4.25
N GLU A 49 -18.13 -2.68 3.48
CA GLU A 49 -18.72 -2.79 2.14
C GLU A 49 -18.90 -4.26 1.75
N ARG A 50 -19.79 -4.51 0.79
CA ARG A 50 -19.86 -5.76 0.06
C ARG A 50 -19.42 -5.60 -1.40
N ILE A 51 -18.20 -6.01 -1.69
CA ILE A 51 -17.68 -6.06 -3.06
C ILE A 51 -18.05 -7.42 -3.68
N VAL A 52 -19.13 -7.42 -4.48
CA VAL A 52 -19.75 -8.59 -5.14
C VAL A 52 -20.25 -9.65 -4.15
N LYS A 53 -19.34 -10.50 -3.66
CA LYS A 53 -19.58 -11.59 -2.71
C LYS A 53 -18.62 -11.57 -1.52
N HIS A 54 -17.62 -10.70 -1.51
CA HIS A 54 -16.74 -10.48 -0.37
C HIS A 54 -17.36 -9.44 0.55
N TYR A 55 -17.40 -9.72 1.85
CA TYR A 55 -17.65 -8.70 2.86
C TYR A 55 -16.30 -8.16 3.31
N VAL A 56 -16.09 -6.88 3.01
CA VAL A 56 -14.82 -6.18 3.18
C VAL A 56 -14.96 -5.21 4.33
N VAL A 57 -13.99 -5.21 5.24
CA VAL A 57 -13.81 -4.15 6.24
C VAL A 57 -12.60 -3.31 5.87
N ILE A 58 -12.77 -2.00 5.87
CA ILE A 58 -11.77 -1.01 5.48
C ILE A 58 -11.37 -0.21 6.72
N THR A 59 -10.08 0.04 6.90
CA THR A 59 -9.54 0.92 7.95
C THR A 59 -8.36 1.71 7.40
N CYS A 60 -8.02 2.80 8.07
CA CYS A 60 -6.74 3.47 7.92
C CYS A 60 -5.88 3.23 9.17
N LEU A 61 -4.54 3.28 9.03
CA LEU A 61 -3.68 3.53 10.19
C LEU A 61 -3.98 4.94 10.75
N PRO A 62 -3.95 5.14 12.08
CA PRO A 62 -4.12 6.48 12.65
C PRO A 62 -3.07 7.48 12.14
N THR A 63 -3.44 8.76 12.03
CA THR A 63 -2.54 9.80 11.53
C THR A 63 -1.26 9.89 12.38
N GLY A 64 -0.10 9.81 11.73
CA GLY A 64 1.22 9.82 12.39
C GLY A 64 1.63 8.49 13.01
N TRP A 65 0.88 7.40 12.77
CA TRP A 65 1.23 6.04 13.21
C TRP A 65 1.78 5.22 12.03
N ASP A 66 2.86 5.72 11.44
CA ASP A 66 3.59 5.03 10.38
C ASP A 66 4.35 3.82 10.95
N GLY A 67 4.82 2.92 10.07
CA GLY A 67 5.74 1.85 10.44
C GLY A 67 5.11 0.53 10.93
N THR A 68 5.95 -0.51 10.96
CA THR A 68 5.54 -1.91 11.22
C THR A 68 4.82 -2.14 12.55
N ASN A 69 5.18 -1.44 13.62
CA ASN A 69 4.57 -1.63 14.95
C ASN A 69 3.09 -1.20 14.97
N SER A 70 2.82 -0.02 14.42
CA SER A 70 1.47 0.54 14.24
C SER A 70 0.62 -0.38 13.37
N ALA A 71 1.20 -0.81 12.25
CA ALA A 71 0.58 -1.70 11.29
C ALA A 71 0.24 -3.08 11.89
N ALA A 72 1.14 -3.64 12.71
CA ALA A 72 0.93 -4.88 13.46
C ALA A 72 -0.17 -4.77 14.51
N ARG A 73 -0.27 -3.61 15.20
CA ARG A 73 -1.34 -3.35 16.16
C ARG A 73 -2.71 -3.33 15.48
N VAL A 74 -2.86 -2.55 14.41
CA VAL A 74 -4.11 -2.48 13.64
C VAL A 74 -4.51 -3.87 13.11
N ALA A 75 -3.57 -4.63 12.56
CA ALA A 75 -3.82 -6.00 12.09
C ALA A 75 -4.31 -6.94 13.20
N ARG A 76 -3.67 -6.90 14.38
CA ARG A 76 -4.06 -7.69 15.57
C ARG A 76 -5.47 -7.34 16.04
N ASP A 77 -5.77 -6.05 16.13
CA ASP A 77 -7.07 -5.56 16.60
C ASP A 77 -8.17 -5.93 15.60
N MET A 78 -7.92 -5.79 14.28
CA MET A 78 -8.83 -6.27 13.23
C MET A 78 -9.12 -7.77 13.33
N VAL A 79 -8.10 -8.61 13.53
CA VAL A 79 -8.26 -10.07 13.66
C VAL A 79 -9.08 -10.45 14.91
N ARG A 80 -8.99 -9.66 15.99
CA ARG A 80 -9.84 -9.81 17.19
C ARG A 80 -11.28 -9.32 16.95
N THR A 81 -11.45 -8.19 16.28
CA THR A 81 -12.77 -7.63 15.97
C THR A 81 -13.53 -8.51 14.96
N PHE A 82 -12.86 -9.03 13.93
CA PHE A 82 -13.46 -9.75 12.81
C PHE A 82 -12.88 -11.18 12.73
N PRO A 83 -13.44 -12.15 13.49
CA PRO A 83 -12.79 -13.45 13.72
C PRO A 83 -12.65 -14.35 12.48
N ASN A 84 -13.39 -14.02 11.40
CA ASN A 84 -13.40 -14.77 10.13
C ASN A 84 -12.57 -14.10 9.03
N LEU A 85 -11.77 -13.07 9.35
CA LEU A 85 -10.79 -12.53 8.41
C LEU A 85 -9.83 -13.61 7.89
N ARG A 86 -9.59 -13.56 6.58
CA ARG A 86 -8.79 -14.54 5.82
C ARG A 86 -7.46 -13.96 5.35
N PHE A 87 -7.49 -12.71 4.91
CA PHE A 87 -6.33 -11.93 4.48
C PHE A 87 -6.66 -10.43 4.56
N ALA A 88 -5.62 -9.59 4.53
CA ALA A 88 -5.73 -8.15 4.40
C ALA A 88 -5.09 -7.69 3.08
N LEU A 89 -5.83 -7.00 2.21
CA LEU A 89 -5.20 -6.16 1.20
C LEU A 89 -4.59 -4.95 1.89
N MET A 90 -3.38 -4.59 1.50
CA MET A 90 -2.75 -3.35 1.95
C MET A 90 -2.51 -2.44 0.76
N GLY A 91 -3.13 -1.26 0.75
CA GLY A 91 -2.93 -0.23 -0.27
C GLY A 91 -1.98 0.84 0.25
N VAL A 92 -0.82 0.99 -0.41
CA VAL A 92 0.33 1.64 0.23
C VAL A 92 1.24 2.37 -0.77
N LEU A 93 1.95 3.41 -0.31
CA LEU A 93 2.84 4.27 -1.10
C LEU A 93 4.34 3.96 -0.85
N PRO A 94 4.98 3.07 -1.63
CA PRO A 94 6.42 2.79 -1.57
C PRO A 94 7.30 3.73 -2.42
N GLU A 95 8.58 3.73 -2.09
CA GLU A 95 9.65 4.26 -2.92
C GLU A 95 10.27 3.16 -3.81
N ILE A 96 10.48 3.40 -5.11
CA ILE A 96 11.18 2.47 -6.01
C ILE A 96 12.69 2.63 -5.92
N LEU A 97 13.38 1.51 -6.04
CA LEU A 97 14.81 1.49 -6.27
C LEU A 97 15.20 2.08 -7.62
N ARG A 98 16.46 2.50 -7.72
CA ARG A 98 17.10 3.03 -8.95
C ARG A 98 17.41 1.94 -9.98
N LEU A 99 16.49 1.00 -10.15
CA LEU A 99 16.57 -0.05 -11.16
C LEU A 99 16.01 0.47 -12.47
N TYR A 100 16.92 0.73 -13.40
CA TYR A 100 16.59 1.07 -14.76
C TYR A 100 16.02 -0.16 -15.49
N SER A 101 14.69 -0.31 -15.46
CA SER A 101 13.95 -1.28 -16.25
C SER A 101 12.68 -0.62 -16.79
N ASP A 102 12.85 0.36 -17.68
CA ASP A 102 11.72 0.88 -18.44
C ASP A 102 11.31 -0.16 -19.50
N LYS A 103 10.18 -0.80 -19.23
CA LYS A 103 9.33 -1.41 -20.26
C LYS A 103 7.90 -0.88 -20.14
N THR A 104 7.75 0.33 -20.67
CA THR A 104 6.54 0.80 -21.37
C THR A 104 5.35 1.28 -20.51
N ARG A 105 4.39 2.14 -20.93
CA ARG A 105 4.29 3.24 -21.94
C ARG A 105 2.87 3.90 -21.79
N PRO A 106 2.63 5.11 -21.23
CA PRO A 106 1.29 5.61 -20.79
C PRO A 106 0.71 6.94 -21.40
N GLU A 107 -0.58 7.27 -21.16
CA GLU A 107 -1.40 8.31 -21.86
C GLU A 107 -2.06 9.44 -20.98
N ARG A 108 -2.25 10.66 -21.54
CA ARG A 108 -3.02 11.85 -21.08
C ARG A 108 -2.99 12.33 -19.63
N VAL A 109 -3.52 11.59 -18.65
CA VAL A 109 -3.27 11.94 -17.22
C VAL A 109 -1.76 11.84 -16.94
N ALA A 110 -1.08 10.95 -17.67
CA ALA A 110 0.36 10.82 -17.67
C ALA A 110 1.10 12.03 -18.27
N GLU A 111 0.50 12.87 -19.12
CA GLU A 111 1.21 13.98 -19.78
C GLU A 111 1.53 15.13 -18.80
N HIS A 112 0.56 15.50 -17.95
CA HIS A 112 0.81 16.48 -16.87
C HIS A 112 1.74 15.90 -15.80
N LEU A 113 1.64 14.59 -15.54
CA LEU A 113 2.48 13.89 -14.58
C LEU A 113 3.91 13.64 -15.08
N GLN A 114 4.14 13.49 -16.39
CA GLN A 114 5.48 13.36 -16.99
C GLN A 114 6.36 14.58 -16.68
N GLN A 115 5.78 15.78 -16.61
CA GLN A 115 6.51 17.00 -16.27
C GLN A 115 7.03 17.02 -14.83
N VAL A 116 6.46 16.21 -13.94
CA VAL A 116 6.86 16.05 -12.52
C VAL A 116 7.43 14.66 -12.21
N ASP A 117 7.74 13.85 -13.23
CA ASP A 117 8.44 12.57 -13.12
C ASP A 117 9.95 12.80 -13.28
N GLN A 118 10.61 13.21 -12.20
CA GLN A 118 12.05 13.51 -12.19
C GLN A 118 12.81 12.49 -11.35
N LEU A 119 13.85 11.88 -11.93
CA LEU A 119 14.80 11.01 -11.26
C LEU A 119 16.15 11.73 -11.19
N TYR A 120 16.74 11.89 -10.02
CA TYR A 120 18.01 12.58 -9.85
C TYR A 120 19.20 11.60 -9.87
N MET A 121 20.41 12.10 -10.11
CA MET A 121 21.66 11.35 -9.99
C MET A 121 21.93 10.93 -8.52
N ALA A 122 22.81 9.96 -8.28
CA ALA A 122 22.94 9.30 -6.96
C ALA A 122 23.65 10.18 -5.93
N ASP A 123 24.66 10.88 -6.42
CA ASP A 123 25.47 11.92 -5.79
C ASP A 123 24.77 13.28 -5.71
N CYS A 124 23.58 13.43 -6.31
CA CYS A 124 22.78 14.63 -6.17
C CYS A 124 22.02 14.61 -4.84
N HIS A 125 22.37 15.54 -3.95
CA HIS A 125 21.66 15.77 -2.70
C HIS A 125 20.71 16.97 -2.81
N HIS A 126 19.51 16.82 -2.24
CA HIS A 126 18.53 17.90 -2.14
C HIS A 126 19.11 19.07 -1.32
N VAL A 127 19.19 20.25 -1.93
CA VAL A 127 19.80 21.46 -1.32
C VAL A 127 18.93 22.12 -0.24
N GLY A 128 17.72 21.60 0.00
CA GLY A 128 16.78 22.09 1.00
C GLY A 128 15.58 22.83 0.41
N GLY A 129 14.65 23.22 1.28
CA GLY A 129 13.34 23.75 0.89
C GLY A 129 12.31 22.66 0.58
N GLU A 130 11.06 23.09 0.37
CA GLU A 130 9.88 22.20 0.21
C GLU A 130 9.77 21.57 -1.18
N ASN A 131 10.58 22.00 -2.15
CA ASN A 131 10.54 21.52 -3.53
C ASN A 131 11.93 21.59 -4.19
N CYS A 132 12.08 20.89 -5.31
CA CYS A 132 13.37 20.74 -5.99
C CYS A 132 13.73 21.90 -6.94
N ASN A 133 13.05 23.05 -6.87
CA ASN A 133 13.26 24.19 -7.79
C ASN A 133 14.67 24.81 -7.68
N GLN A 134 15.35 24.60 -6.55
CA GLN A 134 16.73 25.04 -6.31
C GLN A 134 17.77 23.93 -6.57
N CYS A 135 17.32 22.69 -6.83
CA CYS A 135 18.21 21.58 -7.15
C CYS A 135 18.76 21.72 -8.57
N TYR A 136 20.00 21.29 -8.75
CA TYR A 136 20.70 21.43 -10.03
C TYR A 136 20.00 20.64 -11.14
N SER A 137 19.46 21.34 -12.14
CA SER A 137 18.71 20.74 -13.25
C SER A 137 19.53 19.77 -14.11
N HIS A 138 20.85 19.95 -14.14
CA HIS A 138 21.80 19.03 -14.80
C HIS A 138 22.04 17.72 -14.02
N SER A 139 21.45 17.57 -12.83
CA SER A 139 21.48 16.34 -12.04
C SER A 139 20.26 15.44 -12.27
N VAL A 140 19.34 15.80 -13.17
CA VAL A 140 18.23 14.91 -13.57
C VAL A 140 18.75 13.88 -14.58
N VAL A 141 18.48 12.61 -14.33
CA VAL A 141 18.84 11.49 -15.22
C VAL A 141 18.02 11.59 -16.50
N GLU A 142 18.70 11.64 -17.66
CA GLU A 142 18.02 11.51 -18.95
C GLU A 142 17.41 10.11 -19.10
N ARG A 143 16.15 10.06 -19.54
CA ARG A 143 15.39 8.81 -19.70
C ARG A 143 14.73 8.75 -21.07
N PRO A 144 14.76 7.60 -21.76
CA PRO A 144 14.11 7.45 -23.05
C PRO A 144 12.61 7.71 -22.92
N GLU A 145 12.01 8.36 -23.92
CA GLU A 145 10.57 8.59 -23.91
C GLU A 145 9.78 7.27 -23.84
N ARG A 146 8.75 7.28 -22.99
CA ARG A 146 7.77 6.19 -22.89
C ARG A 146 6.81 6.19 -24.11
N GLN A 147 7.27 5.78 -25.29
CA GLN A 147 6.58 5.82 -26.62
C GLN A 147 5.27 4.97 -26.85
N ASN A 148 4.23 4.91 -25.99
CA ASN A 148 2.86 4.34 -26.25
C ASN A 148 1.88 4.65 -25.06
N HIS A 149 0.81 3.85 -24.82
CA HIS A 149 -0.47 4.33 -24.27
C HIS A 149 -1.11 3.55 -23.07
N CYS A 150 -0.57 2.41 -22.61
CA CYS A 150 -1.13 1.69 -21.46
C CYS A 150 -0.74 2.34 -20.11
N VAL A 151 -1.72 2.74 -19.31
CA VAL A 151 -1.50 3.55 -18.09
C VAL A 151 -1.04 2.74 -16.88
N ILE A 152 -1.27 1.42 -16.86
CA ILE A 152 -1.01 0.55 -15.69
C ILE A 152 -0.28 -0.73 -16.13
N TYR A 153 0.85 -1.01 -15.47
CA TYR A 153 1.59 -2.27 -15.55
C TYR A 153 1.70 -2.86 -14.13
N VAL A 154 1.49 -4.17 -14.01
CA VAL A 154 1.58 -4.89 -12.74
C VAL A 154 2.88 -5.67 -12.70
N HIS A 155 3.72 -5.37 -11.71
CA HIS A 155 4.99 -6.05 -11.48
C HIS A 155 4.87 -6.98 -10.27
N TYR A 156 5.41 -8.19 -10.39
CA TYR A 156 5.48 -9.18 -9.32
C TYR A 156 6.95 -9.42 -8.99
N ARG A 157 7.46 -8.74 -7.95
CA ARG A 157 8.86 -8.78 -7.46
C ARG A 157 8.86 -8.53 -5.94
N THR A 158 10.02 -8.69 -5.30
CA THR A 158 10.17 -8.47 -3.85
C THR A 158 9.91 -7.00 -3.46
N ILE A 159 9.17 -6.82 -2.37
CA ILE A 159 8.90 -5.52 -1.72
C ILE A 159 9.50 -5.61 -0.31
N THR A 160 10.40 -4.71 0.06
CA THR A 160 11.15 -4.81 1.33
C THR A 160 10.66 -3.82 2.37
N SER A 161 10.32 -4.34 3.56
CA SER A 161 9.86 -3.55 4.71
C SER A 161 11.00 -2.98 5.55
N ARG A 162 10.90 -1.72 6.01
CA ARG A 162 11.87 -1.02 6.85
C ARG A 162 11.19 -0.05 7.80
N ASN A 163 11.66 0.12 9.04
CA ASN A 163 11.04 1.06 10.00
C ASN A 163 11.32 2.55 9.71
N SER A 164 11.84 2.91 8.53
CA SER A 164 12.13 4.29 8.14
C SER A 164 12.19 4.46 6.62
N VAL A 165 11.69 5.61 6.14
CA VAL A 165 11.75 6.04 4.74
C VAL A 165 13.19 5.97 4.23
N LEU A 166 13.39 5.38 3.06
CA LEU A 166 14.70 5.38 2.41
C LEU A 166 14.85 6.66 1.57
N LYS A 167 15.62 7.62 2.09
CA LYS A 167 15.89 8.93 1.45
C LYS A 167 17.31 9.06 0.90
N ASP A 168 18.03 7.94 0.77
CA ASP A 168 19.41 7.91 0.31
C ASP A 168 19.59 6.78 -0.73
N ALA A 169 19.92 7.21 -1.94
CA ALA A 169 20.21 6.37 -3.08
C ALA A 169 21.37 5.39 -2.82
N PHE A 170 22.44 5.83 -2.14
CA PHE A 170 23.61 5.00 -1.86
C PHE A 170 23.30 3.88 -0.89
N VAL A 171 22.34 4.08 0.02
CA VAL A 171 21.86 3.04 0.92
C VAL A 171 20.96 2.05 0.18
N GLY A 172 20.17 2.50 -0.80
CA GLY A 172 19.25 1.66 -1.57
C GLY A 172 19.89 0.81 -2.66
N VAL A 173 20.77 1.41 -3.47
CA VAL A 173 21.34 0.79 -4.68
C VAL A 173 22.00 -0.59 -4.44
N PRO A 174 22.74 -0.85 -3.34
CA PRO A 174 23.28 -2.17 -3.06
C PRO A 174 22.21 -3.28 -2.97
N TYR A 175 21.10 -3.03 -2.26
CA TYR A 175 19.98 -3.98 -2.15
C TYR A 175 19.23 -4.19 -3.48
N ALA A 176 19.27 -3.19 -4.36
CA ALA A 176 18.64 -3.24 -5.67
C ALA A 176 19.40 -4.11 -6.66
N ASN A 177 20.72 -4.01 -6.63
CA ASN A 177 21.63 -4.71 -7.52
C ASN A 177 21.96 -6.13 -7.05
N ASP A 178 21.46 -6.53 -5.88
CA ASP A 178 21.54 -7.89 -5.38
C ASP A 178 20.53 -8.80 -6.13
N PRO A 179 21.01 -9.73 -6.98
CA PRO A 179 20.14 -10.59 -7.77
C PRO A 179 19.46 -11.68 -6.93
N GLU A 180 19.92 -11.96 -5.71
CA GLU A 180 19.30 -12.95 -4.81
C GLU A 180 18.07 -12.37 -4.10
N LEU A 181 18.03 -11.06 -3.87
CA LEU A 181 16.92 -10.40 -3.16
C LEU A 181 15.75 -9.98 -4.09
N ASP A 182 16.03 -9.74 -5.39
CA ASP A 182 15.05 -9.30 -6.42
C ASP A 182 14.18 -8.09 -6.01
N ILE A 183 14.72 -7.16 -5.22
CA ILE A 183 13.96 -6.05 -4.64
C ILE A 183 13.59 -5.03 -5.73
N LEU A 184 12.32 -4.67 -5.78
CA LEU A 184 11.80 -3.61 -6.66
C LEU A 184 11.59 -2.29 -5.90
N CYS A 185 11.03 -2.33 -4.69
CA CYS A 185 10.68 -1.15 -3.92
C CYS A 185 10.73 -1.38 -2.41
N PHE A 186 10.81 -0.27 -1.66
CA PHE A 186 10.83 -0.23 -0.21
C PHE A 186 9.55 0.35 0.38
N GLU A 187 9.25 -0.06 1.60
CA GLU A 187 8.07 0.36 2.34
C GLU A 187 8.23 0.21 3.86
N MET A 188 7.23 0.61 4.64
CA MET A 188 7.38 0.77 6.09
C MET A 188 6.46 -0.06 6.99
N GLU A 189 5.42 -0.70 6.48
CA GLU A 189 4.32 -1.24 7.29
C GLU A 189 4.01 -2.73 7.11
N ALA A 190 4.19 -3.29 5.90
CA ALA A 190 3.56 -4.55 5.52
C ALA A 190 4.11 -5.77 6.28
N ALA A 191 5.39 -5.78 6.67
CA ALA A 191 5.92 -6.82 7.55
C ALA A 191 5.20 -6.86 8.92
N GLY A 192 4.70 -5.71 9.41
CA GLY A 192 3.87 -5.65 10.61
C GLY A 192 2.54 -6.39 10.45
N LEU A 193 1.87 -6.24 9.30
CA LEU A 193 0.63 -6.97 8.99
C LEU A 193 0.88 -8.47 8.85
N MET A 194 1.91 -8.85 8.09
CA MET A 194 2.19 -10.26 7.75
C MET A 194 2.36 -11.16 8.98
N ASN A 195 2.86 -10.61 10.10
CA ASN A 195 2.99 -11.31 11.38
C ASN A 195 1.65 -11.67 12.04
N ASN A 196 0.54 -11.05 11.64
CA ASN A 196 -0.79 -11.20 12.26
C ASN A 196 -1.85 -11.73 11.28
N ILE A 197 -1.72 -11.42 9.98
CA ILE A 197 -2.65 -11.83 8.92
C ILE A 197 -1.94 -11.84 7.55
N PRO A 198 -2.22 -12.80 6.64
CA PRO A 198 -1.68 -12.80 5.29
C PRO A 198 -2.01 -11.49 4.58
N CYS A 199 -0.98 -10.88 3.99
CA CYS A 199 -1.06 -9.54 3.46
C CYS A 199 -0.58 -9.49 2.00
N PRO A 200 -1.45 -9.70 1.00
CA PRO A 200 -1.15 -9.34 -0.38
C PRO A 200 -0.99 -7.82 -0.47
N VAL A 201 0.25 -7.39 -0.66
CA VAL A 201 0.63 -5.98 -0.63
C VAL A 201 0.43 -5.36 -2.01
N LEU A 202 -0.45 -4.37 -2.11
CA LEU A 202 -0.71 -3.63 -3.34
C LEU A 202 0.07 -2.31 -3.31
N ARG A 203 0.99 -2.20 -4.26
CA ARG A 203 2.04 -1.19 -4.29
C ARG A 203 2.00 -0.42 -5.58
N ARG A 204 2.20 0.89 -5.47
CA ARG A 204 2.49 1.73 -6.62
C ARG A 204 3.48 2.82 -6.24
N VAL A 205 4.47 2.99 -7.10
CA VAL A 205 5.63 3.87 -6.89
C VAL A 205 5.19 5.33 -6.84
N CYS A 206 5.69 6.08 -5.85
CA CYS A 206 5.52 7.53 -5.77
C CYS A 206 6.85 8.32 -5.63
N ASN A 207 7.98 7.66 -5.31
CA ASN A 207 9.30 8.28 -5.12
C ASN A 207 10.44 7.33 -5.55
N TYR A 208 11.67 7.82 -5.67
CA TYR A 208 12.85 7.09 -6.21
C TYR A 208 13.92 6.65 -5.18
N CYS A 209 13.54 6.51 -3.90
CA CYS A 209 14.45 6.22 -2.77
C CYS A 209 15.63 7.20 -2.61
N ASP A 210 15.54 8.40 -3.19
CA ASP A 210 16.57 9.42 -3.10
C ASP A 210 16.13 10.60 -2.21
N SER A 211 16.96 11.65 -2.14
CA SER A 211 16.68 12.80 -1.27
C SER A 211 15.55 13.70 -1.78
N HIS A 212 15.05 13.50 -3.00
CA HIS A 212 14.15 14.41 -3.70
C HIS A 212 12.70 13.92 -3.64
N LYS A 213 12.16 13.83 -2.40
CA LYS A 213 10.77 13.37 -2.17
C LYS A 213 9.77 14.29 -2.91
N ASN A 214 8.88 13.69 -3.70
CA ASN A 214 7.83 14.37 -4.44
C ASN A 214 6.44 13.81 -4.09
N GLU A 215 5.69 14.57 -3.30
CA GLU A 215 4.37 14.15 -2.79
C GLU A 215 3.22 14.37 -3.78
N ILE A 216 3.45 15.05 -4.92
CA ILE A 216 2.44 15.29 -5.97
C ILE A 216 1.83 13.97 -6.46
N TRP A 217 2.62 12.91 -6.47
CA TRP A 217 2.21 11.57 -6.88
C TRP A 217 1.23 10.90 -5.92
N HIS A 218 1.16 11.28 -4.64
CA HIS A 218 0.38 10.59 -3.61
C HIS A 218 -1.09 10.41 -4.02
N ASN A 219 -1.76 11.48 -4.48
CA ASN A 219 -3.17 11.42 -4.90
C ASN A 219 -3.40 10.44 -6.07
N TYR A 220 -2.56 10.51 -7.10
CA TYR A 220 -2.66 9.62 -8.26
C TYR A 220 -2.35 8.17 -7.87
N THR A 221 -1.38 7.97 -7.00
CA THR A 221 -0.96 6.66 -6.52
C THR A 221 -2.04 6.00 -5.66
N SER A 222 -2.57 6.72 -4.66
CA SER A 222 -3.72 6.34 -3.83
C SER A 222 -4.95 5.97 -4.65
N LEU A 223 -5.31 6.79 -5.66
CA LEU A 223 -6.43 6.51 -6.55
C LEU A 223 -6.26 5.16 -7.26
N THR A 224 -5.13 4.97 -7.95
CA THR A 224 -4.88 3.75 -8.73
C THR A 224 -4.69 2.49 -7.90
N THR A 225 -4.04 2.57 -6.73
CA THR A 225 -3.91 1.42 -5.83
C THR A 225 -5.29 1.01 -5.31
N SER A 226 -6.17 1.98 -5.03
CA SER A 226 -7.55 1.70 -4.61
C SER A 226 -8.42 1.17 -5.73
N THR A 227 -8.28 1.68 -6.96
CA THR A 227 -8.92 1.10 -8.14
C THR A 227 -8.47 -0.36 -8.33
N TYR A 228 -7.17 -0.62 -8.30
CA TYR A 228 -6.63 -1.97 -8.50
C TYR A 228 -7.05 -2.94 -7.38
N ALA A 229 -7.09 -2.50 -6.12
CA ALA A 229 -7.61 -3.29 -5.00
C ALA A 229 -9.08 -3.69 -5.22
N ARG A 230 -9.92 -2.75 -5.67
CA ARG A 230 -11.31 -3.03 -6.01
C ARG A 230 -11.43 -4.02 -7.17
N GLU A 231 -10.74 -3.77 -8.29
CA GLU A 231 -10.80 -4.66 -9.47
C GLU A 231 -10.30 -6.07 -9.15
N LEU A 232 -9.25 -6.21 -8.32
CA LEU A 232 -8.80 -7.48 -7.78
C LEU A 232 -9.92 -8.21 -7.02
N LEU A 233 -10.66 -7.50 -6.17
CA LEU A 233 -11.79 -8.07 -5.41
C LEU A 233 -13.01 -8.40 -6.30
N LEU A 234 -13.21 -7.72 -7.43
CA LEU A 234 -14.24 -8.09 -8.41
C LEU A 234 -13.93 -9.44 -9.08
N VAL A 235 -12.66 -9.72 -9.38
CA VAL A 235 -12.25 -10.96 -10.06
C VAL A 235 -11.90 -12.12 -9.12
N LEU A 236 -11.59 -11.83 -7.84
CA LEU A 236 -11.27 -12.84 -6.84
C LEU A 236 -12.50 -13.71 -6.52
N ARG A 237 -12.39 -15.02 -6.74
CA ARG A 237 -13.47 -15.96 -6.45
C ARG A 237 -13.63 -16.17 -4.94
N PRO A 238 -14.85 -16.03 -4.35
CA PRO A 238 -15.08 -16.24 -2.91
C PRO A 238 -14.59 -17.59 -2.39
N GLN A 239 -14.71 -18.66 -3.17
CA GLN A 239 -14.25 -20.00 -2.79
C GLN A 239 -12.74 -20.06 -2.52
N ARG A 240 -11.93 -19.19 -3.16
CA ARG A 240 -10.49 -19.07 -2.85
C ARG A 240 -10.24 -18.39 -1.51
N VAL A 241 -11.11 -17.49 -1.08
CA VAL A 241 -11.05 -16.78 0.21
C VAL A 241 -11.58 -17.68 1.32
N GLU A 242 -12.69 -18.37 1.08
CA GLU A 242 -13.30 -19.33 2.02
C GLU A 242 -12.35 -20.49 2.37
N ALA A 243 -11.51 -20.93 1.42
CA ALA A 243 -10.50 -21.98 1.58
C ALA A 243 -9.22 -21.54 2.32
N MET A 244 -9.03 -20.25 2.60
CA MET A 244 -7.92 -19.79 3.45
C MET A 244 -8.19 -20.13 4.92
N PRO A 245 -7.14 -20.31 5.76
CA PRO A 245 -7.32 -20.60 7.18
C PRO A 245 -7.93 -19.42 7.98
N PHE A 246 -8.22 -19.67 9.26
CA PHE A 246 -8.66 -18.64 10.22
C PHE A 246 -7.48 -18.17 11.07
N TRP A 247 -7.34 -16.86 11.28
CA TRP A 247 -6.17 -16.29 11.97
C TRP A 247 -6.39 -15.97 13.45
N ALA A 248 -7.64 -15.72 13.86
CA ALA A 248 -7.98 -15.34 15.23
C ALA A 248 -7.53 -16.36 16.30
N GLY A 249 -7.56 -17.67 15.99
CA GLY A 249 -7.09 -18.71 16.91
C GLY A 249 -5.57 -18.79 17.05
N GLN A 250 -4.81 -18.49 16.00
CA GLN A 250 -3.34 -18.60 15.99
C GLN A 250 -2.69 -17.43 16.74
N VAL A 251 -3.21 -16.21 16.58
CA VAL A 251 -2.73 -15.02 17.30
C VAL A 251 -2.90 -15.16 18.83
N VAL A 252 -3.98 -15.81 19.29
CA VAL A 252 -4.21 -16.05 20.73
C VAL A 252 -3.24 -17.08 21.31
N GLN A 253 -2.87 -18.12 20.56
CA GLN A 253 -1.90 -19.12 21.01
C GLN A 253 -0.48 -18.55 21.12
N GLY A 254 -0.07 -17.69 20.17
CA GLY A 254 1.23 -17.01 20.22
C GLY A 254 1.39 -16.06 21.42
N LEU A 255 0.28 -15.50 21.93
CA LEU A 255 0.27 -14.63 23.12
C LEU A 255 0.37 -15.38 24.46
N GLN A 256 0.28 -16.71 24.48
CA GLN A 256 0.42 -17.54 25.68
C GLN A 256 1.81 -18.18 25.82
N GLN A 257 2.73 -17.89 24.90
CA GLN A 257 4.08 -18.47 24.83
C GLN A 257 5.20 -17.43 24.74
N GLY A 258 4.91 -16.16 25.01
CA GLY A 258 5.85 -15.02 24.99
C GLY A 258 5.74 -14.18 26.25
#